data_AF-A0AA35J6U1-F1
#
_entry.id   AF-A0AA35J6U1-F1
#
_cell.length_a   1.000
_cell.length_b   1.000
_cell.length_c   1.000
_cell.angle_alpha   90.00
_cell.angle_beta   90.00
_cell.angle_gamma   90.00
#
_symmetry.space_group_name_H-M   'P 1'
#
loop_
_entity.id
_entity.type
_entity.pdbx_description
1 polymer ?
#
loop_
_entity_poly.entity_id
_entity_poly.type
_entity_poly.pdbx_seq_one_letter_code
_entity_poly.pdbx_strand_id
1 'polypeptide(L)'
;MELDECLERLYKAQLLPEVTVRALCFKLKEMLVKESNVIHIQTPVTVVGDMHGQFHDMLEIFQIGGPVPDTNYLFLGDYVDRGLYSVETIMLLIVLKLRYPSRIHLLRGNHESRQITQSYGFYTECLNKYGGNSRVWQYLTDIFDYLVLCCIIDDEIFCVHGGLSPNVQTIDQIKIIDRFREIPHDGAMADLVWSDPEENNNPTLDHPDSSGQHFQVSPRGAGYTFGRSVVEKFLQMNDMNRIYRAHQLCNEGYQIYFDGLVTTVWSAPNYCYRCGNKASILELYSKDQFYFNVFEEAPENKLLKENSLNSNYLEENTTNPVVNRKLIADYFEDDSASTDGSADPEMYMFSDVYQARSASNRHVDYFL
;
A
#
# COMPACT_ATOMS: atom_id res chain seq x y z
N MET A 1 -17.35 -16.90 -16.40
CA MET A 1 -16.86 -16.56 -15.05
C MET A 1 -17.66 -15.34 -14.67
N GLU A 2 -18.61 -15.51 -13.77
CA GLU A 2 -19.55 -14.47 -13.38
C GLU A 2 -18.86 -13.53 -12.39
N LEU A 3 -18.24 -12.46 -12.91
CA LEU A 3 -17.52 -11.48 -12.07
C LEU A 3 -18.47 -10.79 -11.08
N ASP A 4 -19.71 -10.54 -11.47
CA ASP A 4 -20.70 -9.88 -10.60
C ASP A 4 -21.09 -10.78 -9.40
N GLU A 5 -21.18 -12.10 -9.58
CA GLU A 5 -21.38 -13.05 -8.47
C GLU A 5 -20.16 -13.08 -7.53
N CYS A 6 -18.95 -13.00 -8.10
CA CYS A 6 -17.73 -12.91 -7.30
C CYS A 6 -17.71 -11.62 -6.46
N LEU A 7 -18.11 -10.49 -7.04
CA LEU A 7 -18.23 -9.22 -6.32
C LEU A 7 -19.26 -9.31 -5.20
N GLU A 8 -20.45 -9.86 -5.45
CA GLU A 8 -21.49 -9.99 -4.41
C GLU A 8 -20.99 -10.77 -3.19
N ARG A 9 -20.22 -11.84 -3.42
CA ARG A 9 -19.59 -12.62 -2.35
C ARG A 9 -18.50 -11.83 -1.63
N LEU A 10 -17.61 -11.20 -2.39
CA LEU A 10 -16.47 -10.46 -1.83
C LEU A 10 -16.91 -9.25 -1.01
N TYR A 11 -17.93 -8.48 -1.43
CA TYR A 11 -18.50 -7.40 -0.63
C TYR A 11 -19.08 -7.86 0.72
N LYS A 12 -19.40 -9.15 0.86
CA LYS A 12 -19.83 -9.77 2.11
C LYS A 12 -18.67 -10.44 2.88
N ALA A 13 -17.43 -10.13 2.52
CA ALA A 13 -16.20 -10.75 3.04
C ALA A 13 -16.17 -12.28 2.88
N GLN A 14 -16.81 -12.83 1.84
CA GLN A 14 -16.84 -14.27 1.61
C GLN A 14 -15.72 -14.71 0.67
N LEU A 15 -14.96 -15.71 1.10
CA LEU A 15 -13.88 -16.30 0.31
C LEU A 15 -14.42 -16.93 -0.97
N LEU A 16 -13.65 -16.77 -2.06
CA LEU A 16 -13.90 -17.46 -3.33
C LEU A 16 -13.23 -18.84 -3.33
N PRO A 17 -13.78 -19.85 -4.02
CA PRO A 17 -13.14 -21.15 -4.14
C PRO A 17 -11.75 -21.04 -4.81
N GLU A 18 -10.78 -21.88 -4.40
CA GLU A 18 -9.40 -21.89 -4.97
C GLU A 18 -9.41 -21.91 -6.51
N VAL A 19 -10.31 -22.70 -7.11
CA VAL A 19 -10.42 -22.83 -8.57
C VAL A 19 -10.83 -21.51 -9.24
N THR A 20 -11.69 -20.74 -8.58
CA THR A 20 -12.12 -19.41 -9.02
C THR A 20 -10.97 -18.41 -8.87
N VAL A 21 -10.27 -18.44 -7.73
CA VAL A 21 -9.08 -17.59 -7.49
C VAL A 21 -8.04 -17.80 -8.59
N ARG A 22 -7.71 -19.06 -8.90
CA ARG A 22 -6.79 -19.42 -9.97
C ARG A 22 -7.22 -18.85 -11.33
N ALA A 23 -8.50 -18.97 -11.67
CA ALA A 23 -9.04 -18.49 -12.94
C ALA A 23 -9.00 -16.96 -13.03
N LEU A 24 -9.32 -16.25 -11.95
CA LEU A 24 -9.23 -14.79 -11.85
C LEU A 24 -7.79 -14.31 -11.99
N CYS A 25 -6.84 -14.93 -11.27
CA CYS A 25 -5.42 -14.61 -11.37
C CYS A 25 -4.89 -14.80 -12.80
N PHE A 26 -5.26 -15.91 -13.45
CA PHE A 26 -4.89 -16.16 -14.85
C PHE A 26 -5.43 -15.05 -15.78
N LYS A 27 -6.70 -14.69 -15.65
CA LYS A 27 -7.32 -13.64 -16.47
C LYS A 27 -6.70 -12.27 -16.23
N LEU A 28 -6.34 -11.94 -14.99
CA LEU A 28 -5.69 -10.68 -14.69
C LEU A 28 -4.28 -10.63 -15.29
N LYS A 29 -3.51 -11.72 -15.25
CA LYS A 29 -2.20 -11.79 -15.94
C LYS A 29 -2.33 -11.54 -17.44
N GLU A 30 -3.33 -12.11 -18.11
CA GLU A 30 -3.60 -11.86 -19.54
C GLU A 30 -3.90 -10.39 -19.85
N MET A 31 -4.47 -9.65 -18.90
CA MET A 31 -4.72 -8.22 -19.00
C MET A 31 -3.45 -7.41 -18.73
N LEU A 32 -2.82 -7.62 -17.57
CA LEU A 32 -1.69 -6.83 -17.09
C LEU A 32 -0.44 -6.99 -17.97
N VAL A 33 -0.22 -8.14 -18.61
CA VAL A 33 0.92 -8.33 -19.52
C VAL A 33 0.92 -7.34 -20.70
N LYS A 34 -0.25 -6.78 -21.04
CA LYS A 34 -0.41 -5.79 -22.12
C LYS A 34 -0.24 -4.34 -21.62
N GLU A 35 -0.27 -4.12 -20.31
CA GLU A 35 -0.09 -2.80 -19.72
C GLU A 35 1.41 -2.45 -19.66
N SER A 36 1.73 -1.19 -19.97
CA SER A 36 3.07 -0.60 -19.81
C SER A 36 3.42 -0.51 -18.31
N ASN A 37 4.72 -0.50 -17.97
CA ASN A 37 5.15 -0.25 -16.58
C ASN A 37 4.66 1.11 -16.06
N VAL A 38 4.46 2.07 -16.98
CA VAL A 38 3.90 3.39 -16.72
C VAL A 38 2.58 3.50 -17.47
N ILE A 39 1.48 3.61 -16.74
CA ILE A 39 0.14 3.81 -17.30
C ILE A 39 -0.25 5.30 -17.25
N HIS A 40 -1.10 5.74 -18.17
CA HIS A 40 -1.61 7.11 -18.19
C HIS A 40 -3.12 7.08 -17.92
N ILE A 41 -3.58 7.94 -17.01
CA ILE A 41 -4.99 8.10 -16.67
C ILE A 41 -5.36 9.59 -16.64
N GLN A 42 -6.65 9.88 -16.49
CA GLN A 42 -7.18 11.24 -16.48
C GLN A 42 -8.04 11.47 -15.24
N THR A 43 -8.10 12.71 -14.79
CA THR A 43 -9.07 13.15 -13.78
C THR A 43 -10.51 13.12 -14.33
N PRO A 44 -11.54 12.98 -13.46
CA PRO A 44 -11.45 12.83 -12.02
C PRO A 44 -10.97 11.42 -11.60
N VAL A 45 -10.15 11.34 -10.55
CA VAL A 45 -9.66 10.07 -9.99
C VAL A 45 -9.43 10.19 -8.48
N THR A 46 -9.75 9.13 -7.77
CA THR A 46 -9.47 8.96 -6.34
C THR A 46 -8.20 8.15 -6.16
N VAL A 47 -7.18 8.75 -5.56
CA VAL A 47 -5.90 8.11 -5.25
C VAL A 47 -5.96 7.53 -3.84
N VAL A 48 -5.60 6.24 -3.73
CA VAL A 48 -5.63 5.46 -2.50
C VAL A 48 -4.21 4.96 -2.21
N GLY A 49 -3.74 5.20 -0.99
CA GLY A 49 -2.46 4.71 -0.50
C GLY A 49 -2.53 3.26 -0.01
N ASP A 50 -1.72 2.95 0.99
CA ASP A 50 -1.58 1.60 1.55
C ASP A 50 -2.87 1.11 2.20
N MET A 51 -3.15 -0.18 2.04
CA MET A 51 -4.35 -0.85 2.55
C MET A 51 -4.06 -1.95 3.58
N HIS A 52 -2.94 -2.66 3.42
CA HIS A 52 -2.44 -3.68 4.34
C HIS A 52 -3.52 -4.61 4.91
N GLY A 53 -4.30 -5.24 4.04
CA GLY A 53 -5.30 -6.22 4.45
C GLY A 53 -6.41 -5.69 5.36
N GLN A 54 -6.62 -4.38 5.44
CA GLN A 54 -7.72 -3.76 6.19
C GLN A 54 -8.99 -3.66 5.34
N PHE A 55 -9.58 -4.82 5.04
CA PHE A 55 -10.71 -4.96 4.10
C PHE A 55 -11.92 -4.09 4.42
N HIS A 56 -12.31 -3.99 5.70
CA HIS A 56 -13.48 -3.18 6.09
C HIS A 56 -13.25 -1.69 5.85
N ASP A 57 -12.04 -1.19 6.06
CA ASP A 57 -11.69 0.20 5.74
C ASP A 57 -11.71 0.44 4.23
N MET A 58 -11.36 -0.57 3.41
CA MET A 58 -11.52 -0.48 1.96
C MET A 58 -12.98 -0.32 1.53
N LEU A 59 -13.92 -0.98 2.24
CA LEU A 59 -15.35 -0.80 1.97
C LEU A 59 -15.80 0.61 2.33
N GLU A 60 -15.29 1.17 3.42
CA GLU A 60 -15.52 2.58 3.79
C GLU A 60 -14.95 3.53 2.73
N ILE A 61 -13.76 3.27 2.18
CA ILE A 61 -13.18 4.05 1.08
C ILE A 61 -14.14 4.13 -0.12
N PHE A 62 -14.78 3.02 -0.50
CA PHE A 62 -15.76 3.02 -1.60
C PHE A 62 -17.07 3.74 -1.24
N GLN A 63 -17.42 3.87 0.03
CA GLN A 63 -18.55 4.70 0.47
C GLN A 63 -18.18 6.19 0.44
N ILE A 64 -16.96 6.53 0.86
CA ILE A 64 -16.44 7.90 0.97
C ILE A 64 -16.13 8.48 -0.41
N GLY A 65 -15.31 7.80 -1.21
CA GLY A 65 -14.90 8.24 -2.56
C GLY A 65 -15.94 7.95 -3.65
N GLY A 66 -16.98 7.17 -3.32
CA GLY A 66 -18.06 6.80 -4.23
C GLY A 66 -17.87 5.44 -4.91
N PRO A 67 -18.97 4.81 -5.33
CA PRO A 67 -18.95 3.43 -5.80
C PRO A 67 -18.33 3.28 -7.19
N VAL A 68 -17.73 2.12 -7.43
CA VAL A 68 -17.33 1.68 -8.78
C VAL A 68 -18.58 1.16 -9.51
N PRO A 69 -18.86 1.53 -10.77
CA PRO A 69 -17.96 2.15 -11.75
C PRO A 69 -18.09 3.68 -11.92
N ASP A 70 -18.83 4.36 -11.05
CA ASP A 70 -19.08 5.80 -11.18
C ASP A 70 -17.85 6.64 -10.80
N THR A 71 -17.00 6.12 -9.92
CA THR A 71 -15.71 6.71 -9.52
C THR A 71 -14.52 5.95 -10.14
N ASN A 72 -13.50 6.69 -10.58
CA ASN A 72 -12.20 6.12 -10.98
C ASN A 72 -11.26 6.04 -9.77
N TYR A 73 -10.52 4.95 -9.64
CA TYR A 73 -9.56 4.73 -8.55
C TYR A 73 -8.16 4.38 -9.06
N LEU A 74 -7.16 4.99 -8.45
CA LEU A 74 -5.76 4.60 -8.53
C LEU A 74 -5.29 4.16 -7.14
N PHE A 75 -4.97 2.87 -7.00
CA PHE A 75 -4.35 2.36 -5.78
C PHE A 75 -2.83 2.27 -5.94
N LEU A 76 -2.11 2.81 -4.97
CA LEU A 76 -0.65 2.96 -5.04
C LEU A 76 0.15 1.74 -4.58
N GLY A 77 -0.49 0.65 -4.15
CA GLY A 77 0.17 -0.61 -3.75
C GLY A 77 -0.14 -0.98 -2.30
N ASP A 78 0.59 -1.97 -1.79
CA ASP A 78 0.51 -2.47 -0.41
C ASP A 78 -0.91 -2.88 0.00
N TYR A 79 -1.43 -3.85 -0.74
CA TYR A 79 -2.76 -4.42 -0.56
C TYR A 79 -2.82 -5.44 0.57
N VAL A 80 -1.70 -6.12 0.82
CA VAL A 80 -1.59 -7.31 1.66
C VAL A 80 -0.66 -7.11 2.84
N ASP A 81 -0.58 -8.16 3.67
CA ASP A 81 0.15 -8.25 4.94
C ASP A 81 -0.43 -7.34 6.03
N ARG A 82 0.05 -7.59 7.25
CA ARG A 82 -0.30 -6.87 8.47
C ARG A 82 -1.77 -7.10 8.86
N GLY A 83 -2.73 -6.59 8.11
CA GLY A 83 -4.15 -6.82 8.37
C GLY A 83 -4.58 -8.29 8.21
N LEU A 84 -5.73 -8.61 8.79
CA LEU A 84 -6.28 -9.98 8.85
C LEU A 84 -7.03 -10.39 7.57
N TYR A 85 -7.26 -9.47 6.64
CA TYR A 85 -8.14 -9.65 5.48
C TYR A 85 -7.45 -9.31 4.16
N SER A 86 -6.16 -9.63 4.02
CA SER A 86 -5.40 -9.39 2.79
C SER A 86 -5.97 -10.15 1.60
N VAL A 87 -6.44 -11.39 1.80
CA VAL A 87 -7.05 -12.22 0.75
C VAL A 87 -8.30 -11.54 0.20
N GLU A 88 -9.20 -11.06 1.06
CA GLU A 88 -10.43 -10.39 0.68
C GLU A 88 -10.11 -9.06 -0.03
N THR A 89 -9.17 -8.28 0.51
CA THR A 89 -8.71 -7.01 -0.09
C THR A 89 -8.21 -7.20 -1.51
N ILE A 90 -7.20 -8.05 -1.72
CA ILE A 90 -6.63 -8.24 -3.06
C ILE A 90 -7.62 -8.89 -4.02
N MET A 91 -8.45 -9.83 -3.54
CA MET A 91 -9.44 -10.48 -4.41
C MET A 91 -10.54 -9.52 -4.87
N LEU A 92 -11.01 -8.61 -4.02
CA LEU A 92 -11.97 -7.58 -4.43
C LEU A 92 -11.36 -6.65 -5.48
N LEU A 93 -10.11 -6.20 -5.28
CA LEU A 93 -9.41 -5.36 -6.25
C LEU A 93 -9.18 -6.07 -7.60
N ILE A 94 -8.82 -7.37 -7.59
CA ILE A 94 -8.67 -8.18 -8.81
C ILE A 94 -9.98 -8.24 -9.58
N VAL A 95 -11.09 -8.57 -8.91
CA VAL A 95 -12.39 -8.73 -9.58
C VAL A 95 -12.89 -7.37 -10.09
N LEU A 96 -12.73 -6.29 -9.32
CA LEU A 96 -13.06 -4.93 -9.75
C LEU A 96 -12.22 -4.48 -10.96
N LYS A 97 -10.91 -4.74 -10.97
CA LYS A 97 -10.03 -4.47 -12.12
C LYS A 97 -10.45 -5.25 -13.36
N LEU A 98 -10.78 -6.53 -13.22
CA LEU A 98 -11.25 -7.35 -14.33
C LEU A 98 -12.60 -6.87 -14.87
N ARG A 99 -13.49 -6.43 -13.98
CA ARG A 99 -14.84 -6.00 -14.32
C ARG A 99 -14.91 -4.59 -14.89
N TYR A 100 -14.04 -3.70 -14.41
CA TYR A 100 -13.98 -2.27 -14.74
C TYR A 100 -12.53 -1.82 -15.00
N PRO A 101 -11.89 -2.34 -16.07
CA PRO A 101 -10.45 -2.16 -16.29
C PRO A 101 -9.99 -0.72 -16.52
N SER A 102 -10.90 0.16 -16.94
CA SER A 102 -10.68 1.60 -17.13
C SER A 102 -11.06 2.45 -15.91
N ARG A 103 -11.54 1.83 -14.84
CA ARG A 103 -11.95 2.51 -13.60
C ARG A 103 -11.04 2.17 -12.42
N ILE A 104 -10.40 1.01 -12.43
CA ILE A 104 -9.49 0.57 -11.37
C ILE A 104 -8.07 0.44 -11.94
N HIS A 105 -7.13 1.10 -11.28
CA HIS A 105 -5.71 1.06 -11.61
C HIS A 105 -4.93 0.63 -10.35
N LEU A 106 -4.02 -0.34 -10.52
CA LEU A 106 -3.33 -1.00 -9.41
C LEU A 106 -1.82 -0.92 -9.64
N LEU A 107 -1.11 -0.15 -8.81
CA LEU A 107 0.35 -0.14 -8.80
C LEU A 107 0.91 -1.27 -7.91
N ARG A 108 2.17 -1.63 -8.13
CA ARG A 108 2.88 -2.57 -7.27
C ARG A 108 3.47 -1.85 -6.06
N GLY A 109 3.12 -2.27 -4.86
CA GLY A 109 3.82 -1.90 -3.63
C GLY A 109 4.95 -2.87 -3.29
N ASN A 110 5.70 -2.58 -2.23
CA ASN A 110 6.78 -3.46 -1.80
C ASN A 110 6.26 -4.75 -1.14
N HIS A 111 5.04 -4.72 -0.58
CA HIS A 111 4.38 -5.91 -0.03
C HIS A 111 3.86 -6.87 -1.10
N GLU A 112 3.74 -6.44 -2.35
CA GLU A 112 3.44 -7.33 -3.48
C GLU A 112 4.70 -8.11 -3.94
N SER A 113 5.32 -8.82 -3.01
CA SER A 113 6.52 -9.62 -3.19
C SER A 113 6.47 -10.91 -2.33
N ARG A 114 7.10 -11.98 -2.81
CA ARG A 114 7.10 -13.28 -2.13
C ARG A 114 7.86 -13.22 -0.81
N GLN A 115 8.98 -12.50 -0.76
CA GLN A 115 9.80 -12.40 0.45
C GLN A 115 9.05 -11.69 1.60
N ILE A 116 8.39 -10.57 1.30
CA ILE A 116 7.68 -9.76 2.29
C ILE A 116 6.42 -10.50 2.77
N THR A 117 5.65 -11.09 1.85
CA THR A 117 4.41 -11.83 2.20
C THR A 117 4.62 -13.10 3.01
N GLN A 118 5.82 -13.71 2.93
CA GLN A 118 6.20 -14.82 3.82
C GLN A 118 6.47 -14.35 5.25
N SER A 119 6.93 -13.12 5.42
CA SER A 119 7.39 -12.58 6.70
C SER A 119 6.29 -11.88 7.49
N TYR A 120 5.29 -11.30 6.81
CA TYR A 120 4.39 -10.32 7.41
C TYR A 120 2.89 -10.68 7.40
N GLY A 121 2.59 -11.96 7.17
CA GLY A 121 1.31 -12.56 7.53
C GLY A 121 0.50 -13.09 6.36
N PHE A 122 0.67 -12.57 5.14
CA PHE A 122 -0.17 -12.96 4.01
C PHE A 122 -0.04 -14.44 3.62
N TYR A 123 1.17 -15.00 3.67
CA TYR A 123 1.39 -16.43 3.46
C TYR A 123 0.59 -17.29 4.45
N THR A 124 0.72 -16.97 5.74
CA THR A 124 0.02 -17.65 6.83
C THR A 124 -1.50 -17.47 6.72
N GLU A 125 -1.96 -16.28 6.35
CA GLU A 125 -3.38 -16.00 6.10
C GLU A 125 -3.94 -16.90 5.00
N CYS A 126 -3.24 -17.02 3.87
CA CYS A 126 -3.64 -17.89 2.76
C CYS A 126 -3.72 -19.36 3.20
N LEU A 127 -2.71 -19.85 3.94
CA LEU A 127 -2.72 -21.21 4.47
C LEU A 127 -3.94 -21.45 5.37
N ASN A 128 -4.20 -20.54 6.30
CA ASN A 128 -5.31 -20.68 7.25
C ASN A 128 -6.68 -20.66 6.57
N LYS A 129 -6.88 -19.73 5.62
CA LYS A 129 -8.15 -19.56 4.90
C LYS A 129 -8.45 -20.66 3.88
N TYR A 130 -7.42 -21.34 3.37
CA TYR A 130 -7.54 -22.36 2.33
C TYR A 130 -7.05 -23.76 2.76
N GLY A 131 -7.23 -24.11 4.04
CA GLY A 131 -7.07 -25.48 4.52
C GLY A 131 -5.63 -26.02 4.51
N GLY A 132 -4.66 -25.17 4.77
CA GLY A 132 -3.24 -25.51 4.87
C GLY A 132 -2.51 -25.60 3.52
N ASN A 133 -3.11 -25.14 2.42
CA ASN A 133 -2.52 -25.18 1.09
C ASN A 133 -2.01 -23.80 0.65
N SER A 134 -0.76 -23.72 0.20
CA SER A 134 -0.12 -22.48 -0.25
C SER A 134 -0.46 -22.07 -1.69
N ARG A 135 -1.27 -22.85 -2.42
CA ARG A 135 -1.62 -22.54 -3.82
C ARG A 135 -2.24 -21.17 -4.04
N VAL A 136 -3.13 -20.71 -3.15
CA VAL A 136 -3.72 -19.38 -3.27
C VAL A 136 -2.66 -18.28 -3.16
N TRP A 137 -1.75 -18.41 -2.19
CA TRP A 137 -0.59 -17.51 -2.07
C TRP A 137 0.29 -17.55 -3.32
N GLN A 138 0.55 -18.74 -3.88
CA GLN A 138 1.31 -18.87 -5.14
C GLN A 138 0.61 -18.16 -6.31
N TYR A 139 -0.70 -18.36 -6.49
CA TYR A 139 -1.44 -17.71 -7.56
C TYR A 139 -1.42 -16.18 -7.42
N LEU A 140 -1.57 -15.66 -6.20
CA LEU A 140 -1.59 -14.22 -5.94
C LEU A 140 -0.20 -13.60 -6.07
N THR A 141 0.84 -14.22 -5.53
CA THR A 141 2.22 -13.73 -5.73
C THR A 141 2.68 -13.81 -7.19
N ASP A 142 2.19 -14.78 -7.96
CA ASP A 142 2.43 -14.86 -9.40
C ASP A 142 1.74 -13.75 -10.22
N ILE A 143 0.69 -13.10 -9.69
CA ILE A 143 0.11 -11.90 -10.33
C ILE A 143 0.86 -10.63 -9.95
N PHE A 144 1.47 -10.59 -8.76
CA PHE A 144 2.17 -9.41 -8.27
C PHE A 144 3.31 -8.99 -9.21
N ASP A 145 3.96 -9.97 -9.84
CA ASP A 145 4.98 -9.75 -10.88
C ASP A 145 4.45 -8.97 -12.10
N TYR A 146 3.13 -8.90 -12.30
CA TYR A 146 2.53 -8.27 -13.47
C TYR A 146 2.00 -6.85 -13.18
N LEU A 147 1.87 -6.48 -11.91
CA LEU A 147 1.38 -5.16 -11.49
C LEU A 147 2.28 -4.05 -12.05
N VAL A 148 1.65 -2.95 -12.48
CA VAL A 148 2.36 -1.81 -13.07
C VAL A 148 3.15 -1.05 -12.00
N LEU A 149 4.22 -0.35 -12.39
CA LEU A 149 5.12 0.26 -11.42
C LEU A 149 4.73 1.71 -11.11
N CYS A 150 4.27 2.46 -12.12
CA CYS A 150 3.95 3.88 -11.98
C CYS A 150 2.71 4.26 -12.79
N CYS A 151 2.14 5.40 -12.44
CA CYS A 151 1.05 6.01 -13.18
C CYS A 151 1.33 7.50 -13.41
N ILE A 152 0.85 8.04 -14.53
CA ILE A 152 0.81 9.47 -14.81
C ILE A 152 -0.65 9.90 -14.89
N ILE A 153 -1.02 10.93 -14.12
CA ILE A 153 -2.34 11.54 -14.13
C ILE A 153 -2.25 12.87 -14.89
N ASP A 154 -3.16 13.07 -15.87
CA ASP A 154 -3.29 14.28 -16.68
C ASP A 154 -2.00 14.72 -17.40
N ASP A 155 -1.07 13.79 -17.61
CA ASP A 155 0.28 14.08 -18.14
C ASP A 155 1.07 15.10 -17.30
N GLU A 156 0.71 15.27 -16.03
CA GLU A 156 1.33 16.26 -15.14
C GLU A 156 1.74 15.67 -13.78
N ILE A 157 1.10 14.61 -13.30
CA ILE A 157 1.37 14.10 -11.94
C ILE A 157 1.95 12.70 -12.02
N PHE A 158 3.15 12.51 -11.47
CA PHE A 158 3.81 11.22 -11.39
C PHE A 158 3.39 10.48 -10.11
N CYS A 159 2.89 9.26 -10.25
CA CYS A 159 2.44 8.42 -9.16
C CYS A 159 3.29 7.15 -9.05
N VAL A 160 3.77 6.85 -7.85
CA VAL A 160 4.64 5.71 -7.55
C VAL A 160 4.39 5.24 -6.12
N HIS A 161 4.58 3.96 -5.80
CA HIS A 161 4.41 3.50 -4.42
C HIS A 161 5.46 4.10 -3.46
N GLY A 162 6.73 3.77 -3.73
CA GLY A 162 7.91 4.20 -3.02
C GLY A 162 8.27 5.64 -3.39
N GLY A 163 9.30 5.80 -4.20
CA GLY A 163 9.75 7.12 -4.61
C GLY A 163 10.76 7.08 -5.74
N LEU A 164 11.69 8.03 -5.72
CA LEU A 164 12.67 8.18 -6.80
C LEU A 164 13.84 7.21 -6.66
N SER A 165 14.58 7.02 -7.75
CA SER A 165 15.75 6.14 -7.83
C SER A 165 16.95 6.88 -8.41
N PRO A 166 18.18 6.70 -7.89
CA PRO A 166 19.39 7.20 -8.54
C PRO A 166 19.62 6.56 -9.92
N ASN A 167 19.03 5.39 -10.18
CA ASN A 167 19.14 4.65 -11.42
C ASN A 167 18.06 5.06 -12.46
N VAL A 168 17.11 5.91 -12.07
CA VAL A 168 15.99 6.36 -12.92
C VAL A 168 15.90 7.88 -12.88
N GLN A 169 16.32 8.53 -13.96
CA GLN A 169 16.22 9.97 -14.14
C GLN A 169 15.02 10.36 -15.01
N THR A 170 14.57 9.43 -15.86
CA THR A 170 13.46 9.67 -16.80
C THR A 170 12.37 8.61 -16.69
N ILE A 171 11.13 9.00 -16.94
CA ILE A 171 9.97 8.11 -16.97
C ILE A 171 10.15 7.02 -18.06
N ASP A 172 10.80 7.34 -19.18
CA ASP A 172 11.06 6.36 -20.24
C ASP A 172 11.99 5.22 -19.80
N GLN A 173 12.90 5.46 -18.85
CA GLN A 173 13.70 4.39 -18.24
C GLN A 173 12.82 3.42 -17.44
N ILE A 174 11.74 3.90 -16.82
CA ILE A 174 10.79 3.05 -16.09
C ILE A 174 10.07 2.12 -17.05
N LYS A 175 9.69 2.60 -18.24
CA LYS A 175 8.95 1.82 -19.26
C LYS A 175 9.70 0.56 -19.73
N ILE A 176 11.03 0.55 -19.64
CA ILE A 176 11.88 -0.57 -20.12
C ILE A 176 12.34 -1.52 -19.01
N ILE A 177 11.95 -1.29 -17.75
CA ILE A 177 12.25 -2.20 -16.63
C ILE A 177 11.58 -3.56 -16.90
N ASP A 178 12.32 -4.66 -16.74
CA ASP A 178 11.70 -5.98 -16.69
C ASP A 178 11.02 -6.17 -15.33
N ARG A 179 9.70 -5.93 -15.31
CA ARG A 179 8.89 -6.01 -14.08
C ARG A 179 8.38 -7.41 -13.76
N PHE A 180 8.39 -8.34 -14.72
CA PHE A 180 7.77 -9.68 -14.63
C PHE A 180 8.61 -10.67 -13.82
N ARG A 181 8.97 -10.25 -12.62
CA ARG A 181 9.85 -10.95 -11.70
C ARG A 181 9.59 -10.48 -10.27
N GLU A 182 10.14 -11.24 -9.34
CA GLU A 182 10.26 -10.81 -7.95
C GLU A 182 11.00 -9.47 -7.85
N ILE A 183 10.60 -8.64 -6.88
CA ILE A 183 11.27 -7.36 -6.61
C ILE A 183 12.73 -7.68 -6.23
N PRO A 184 13.74 -7.15 -6.96
CA PRO A 184 15.13 -7.37 -6.61
C PRO A 184 15.49 -6.70 -5.29
N HIS A 185 16.61 -7.10 -4.67
CA HIS A 185 17.12 -6.45 -3.47
C HIS A 185 17.62 -5.02 -3.72
N ASP A 186 18.04 -4.72 -4.95
CA ASP A 186 18.55 -3.41 -5.37
C ASP A 186 18.14 -3.02 -6.81
N GLY A 187 18.43 -1.77 -7.17
CA GLY A 187 18.22 -1.23 -8.50
C GLY A 187 16.86 -0.58 -8.70
N ALA A 188 16.64 -0.07 -9.91
CA ALA A 188 15.52 0.82 -10.26
C ALA A 188 14.14 0.34 -9.75
N MET A 189 13.82 -0.94 -9.92
CA MET A 189 12.54 -1.48 -9.48
C MET A 189 12.39 -1.52 -7.96
N ALA A 190 13.46 -1.89 -7.24
CA ALA A 190 13.47 -1.88 -5.78
C ALA A 190 13.31 -0.46 -5.25
N ASP A 191 14.10 0.48 -5.79
CA ASP A 191 14.07 1.88 -5.40
C ASP A 191 12.67 2.51 -5.60
N LEU A 192 12.00 2.22 -6.72
CA LEU A 192 10.65 2.74 -7.00
C LEU A 192 9.62 2.31 -5.96
N VAL A 193 9.78 1.17 -5.29
CA VAL A 193 8.83 0.70 -4.27
C VAL A 193 9.33 0.92 -2.82
N TRP A 194 10.61 1.20 -2.60
CA TRP A 194 11.19 1.30 -1.25
C TRP A 194 11.72 2.69 -0.86
N SER A 195 11.94 3.58 -1.83
CA SER A 195 12.52 4.90 -1.55
C SER A 195 11.55 5.83 -0.83
N ASP A 196 12.11 6.74 -0.02
CA ASP A 196 11.37 7.67 0.84
C ASP A 196 11.85 9.12 0.68
N PRO A 197 10.96 10.13 0.77
CA PRO A 197 11.39 11.51 0.91
C PRO A 197 12.12 11.73 2.24
N GLU A 198 13.13 12.61 2.23
CA GLU A 198 13.77 13.10 3.46
C GLU A 198 12.81 13.97 4.29
N GLU A 199 12.90 13.89 5.63
CA GLU A 199 12.11 14.73 6.53
C GLU A 199 12.63 16.19 6.54
N ASN A 200 11.72 17.17 6.45
CA ASN A 200 12.05 18.60 6.38
C ASN A 200 12.85 19.14 7.59
N ASN A 201 12.93 18.40 8.70
CA ASN A 201 13.43 18.87 9.99
C ASN A 201 14.88 18.48 10.32
N ASN A 202 15.70 18.06 9.35
CA ASN A 202 17.14 17.82 9.60
C ASN A 202 17.96 19.11 9.35
N PRO A 203 18.27 19.92 10.39
CA PRO A 203 18.93 21.22 10.22
C PRO A 203 20.44 21.07 9.97
N THR A 204 20.94 19.84 9.94
CA THR A 204 22.37 19.50 9.83
C THR A 204 22.87 19.46 8.39
N LEU A 205 22.00 19.60 7.39
CA LEU A 205 22.36 19.55 5.97
C LEU A 205 22.17 20.89 5.23
N ASP A 206 21.59 21.90 5.89
CA ASP A 206 21.59 23.31 5.42
C ASP A 206 22.97 23.98 5.60
N HIS A 207 24.06 23.21 5.49
CA HIS A 207 25.39 23.78 5.34
C HIS A 207 25.52 24.31 3.90
N PRO A 208 25.83 25.60 3.69
CA PRO A 208 25.96 26.18 2.35
C PRO A 208 27.12 25.60 1.52
N ASP A 209 27.95 24.74 2.13
CA ASP A 209 29.10 24.06 1.51
C ASP A 209 28.81 22.57 1.19
N SER A 210 27.63 22.04 1.55
CA SER A 210 27.15 20.71 1.15
C SER A 210 26.51 20.80 -0.23
N SER A 211 27.34 20.83 -1.26
CA SER A 211 26.97 20.76 -2.67
C SER A 211 26.38 19.38 -3.11
N GLY A 212 25.64 18.68 -2.25
CA GLY A 212 25.11 17.34 -2.50
C GLY A 212 23.58 17.29 -2.45
N GLN A 213 22.80 17.55 -3.49
CA GLN A 213 22.63 16.74 -4.70
C GLN A 213 22.28 15.25 -4.52
N HIS A 214 21.99 14.68 -3.35
CA HIS A 214 22.17 13.22 -3.23
C HIS A 214 21.00 12.44 -2.62
N PHE A 215 20.72 11.31 -3.26
CA PHE A 215 20.11 10.16 -2.64
C PHE A 215 21.01 9.66 -1.50
N GLN A 216 20.42 9.23 -0.38
CA GLN A 216 21.14 8.53 0.69
C GLN A 216 20.61 7.11 0.82
N VAL A 217 21.46 6.18 1.26
CA VAL A 217 21.02 4.80 1.48
C VAL A 217 19.88 4.81 2.49
N SER A 218 18.75 4.19 2.11
CA SER A 218 17.60 4.16 3.00
C SER A 218 17.95 3.38 4.25
N PRO A 219 17.57 3.88 5.44
CA PRO A 219 17.81 3.15 6.67
C PRO A 219 16.96 1.86 6.73
N ARG A 220 15.96 1.70 5.85
CA ARG A 220 15.21 0.45 5.67
C ARG A 220 16.09 -0.72 5.21
N GLY A 221 17.28 -0.46 4.67
CA GLY A 221 18.11 -1.49 4.05
C GLY A 221 17.71 -1.82 2.59
N ALA A 222 16.71 -1.12 2.05
CA ALA A 222 16.32 -1.16 0.63
C ALA A 222 15.87 0.23 0.16
N GLY A 223 16.19 0.58 -1.10
CA GLY A 223 15.91 1.88 -1.68
C GLY A 223 16.77 3.01 -1.10
N TYR A 224 16.31 4.26 -1.30
CA TYR A 224 17.04 5.46 -0.93
C TYR A 224 16.14 6.49 -0.24
N THR A 225 16.72 7.35 0.59
CA THR A 225 16.08 8.63 0.92
C THR A 225 16.43 9.68 -0.13
N PHE A 226 15.49 10.57 -0.47
CA PHE A 226 15.72 11.64 -1.45
C PHE A 226 15.22 12.99 -0.95
N GLY A 227 16.06 14.02 -1.10
CA GLY A 227 15.73 15.40 -0.75
C GLY A 227 15.09 16.20 -1.89
N ARG A 228 14.72 17.45 -1.58
CA ARG A 228 14.04 18.38 -2.51
C ARG A 228 14.73 18.54 -3.87
N SER A 229 16.05 18.69 -3.89
CA SER A 229 16.80 18.94 -5.14
C SER A 229 16.70 17.78 -6.14
N VAL A 230 16.59 16.54 -5.64
CA VAL A 230 16.37 15.34 -6.47
C VAL A 230 14.97 15.39 -7.10
N VAL A 231 13.97 15.77 -6.31
CA VAL A 231 12.58 15.91 -6.76
C VAL A 231 12.46 17.00 -7.84
N GLU A 232 12.98 18.20 -7.58
CA GLU A 232 12.92 19.33 -8.52
C GLU A 232 13.58 18.97 -9.86
N LYS A 233 14.75 18.32 -9.82
CA LYS A 233 15.44 17.84 -11.02
C LYS A 233 14.61 16.81 -11.79
N PHE A 234 14.04 15.83 -11.10
CA PHE A 234 13.23 14.79 -11.75
C PHE A 234 11.97 15.38 -12.39
N LEU A 235 11.25 16.25 -11.65
CA LEU A 235 10.05 16.93 -12.14
C LEU A 235 10.36 17.80 -13.37
N GLN A 236 11.42 18.61 -13.31
CA GLN A 236 11.84 19.43 -14.44
C GLN A 236 12.23 18.60 -15.66
N MET A 237 12.97 17.50 -15.46
CA MET A 237 13.46 16.66 -16.56
C MET A 237 12.34 15.91 -17.28
N ASN A 238 11.25 15.61 -16.57
CA ASN A 238 10.14 14.82 -17.07
C ASN A 238 8.88 15.66 -17.37
N ASP A 239 8.97 16.99 -17.26
CA ASP A 239 7.86 17.93 -17.43
C ASP A 239 6.66 17.63 -16.51
N MET A 240 6.94 17.32 -15.25
CA MET A 240 5.93 16.94 -14.26
C MET A 240 5.73 18.03 -13.19
N ASN A 241 4.47 18.10 -12.77
CA ASN A 241 3.84 18.69 -11.59
C ASN A 241 4.46 18.41 -10.23
N ARG A 242 4.16 17.19 -9.82
CA ARG A 242 4.11 16.72 -8.44
C ARG A 242 4.31 15.21 -8.46
N ILE A 243 4.69 14.68 -7.30
CA ILE A 243 4.78 13.25 -7.07
C ILE A 243 3.74 12.86 -6.02
N TYR A 244 2.88 11.91 -6.34
CA TYR A 244 2.00 11.26 -5.37
C TYR A 244 2.49 9.84 -5.08
N ARG A 245 2.54 9.52 -3.80
CA ARG A 245 3.11 8.27 -3.31
C ARG A 245 2.43 7.74 -2.04
N ALA A 246 2.85 6.58 -1.55
CA ALA A 246 2.28 5.93 -0.36
C ALA A 246 3.38 5.43 0.62
N HIS A 247 3.36 4.17 1.10
CA HIS A 247 4.46 3.46 1.81
C HIS A 247 4.87 3.96 3.22
N GLN A 248 4.74 5.25 3.50
CA GLN A 248 5.07 5.83 4.81
C GLN A 248 3.81 6.14 5.59
N LEU A 249 3.69 5.52 6.77
CA LEU A 249 2.60 5.79 7.70
C LEU A 249 2.49 7.30 7.99
N CYS A 250 1.29 7.84 7.83
CA CYS A 250 0.97 9.24 8.09
C CYS A 250 -0.09 9.32 9.19
N ASN A 251 0.20 10.01 10.30
CA ASN A 251 -0.72 10.08 11.44
C ASN A 251 -2.07 10.75 11.09
N GLU A 252 -2.07 11.74 10.20
CA GLU A 252 -3.30 12.40 9.72
C GLU A 252 -3.79 11.84 8.37
N GLY A 253 -3.30 10.66 7.96
CA GLY A 253 -3.69 10.01 6.70
C GLY A 253 -3.00 10.53 5.44
N TYR A 254 -2.25 11.63 5.52
CA TYR A 254 -1.38 12.12 4.45
C TYR A 254 -0.22 12.95 5.01
N GLN A 255 0.79 13.18 4.18
CA GLN A 255 1.91 14.08 4.48
C GLN A 255 2.33 14.83 3.21
N ILE A 256 2.59 16.12 3.35
CA ILE A 256 3.10 16.97 2.26
C ILE A 256 4.57 17.27 2.54
N TYR A 257 5.40 17.16 1.51
CA TYR A 257 6.84 17.45 1.55
C TYR A 257 7.19 18.51 0.50
N PHE A 258 8.29 19.22 0.76
CA PHE A 258 8.94 20.12 -0.20
C PHE A 258 7.95 21.10 -0.88
N ASP A 259 7.17 21.84 -0.08
CA ASP A 259 6.15 22.79 -0.56
C ASP A 259 5.11 22.20 -1.54
N GLY A 260 4.74 20.93 -1.35
CA GLY A 260 3.71 20.29 -2.18
C GLY A 260 4.23 19.61 -3.44
N LEU A 261 5.55 19.53 -3.64
CA LEU A 261 6.14 18.76 -4.74
C LEU A 261 5.98 17.26 -4.56
N VAL A 262 5.94 16.76 -3.32
CA VAL A 262 5.68 15.35 -3.01
C VAL A 262 4.57 15.24 -1.97
N THR A 263 3.64 14.34 -2.20
CA THR A 263 2.56 14.01 -1.27
C THR A 263 2.55 12.51 -1.01
N THR A 264 2.54 12.12 0.26
CA THR A 264 2.25 10.77 0.70
C THR A 264 0.79 10.66 1.09
N VAL A 265 0.10 9.65 0.56
CA VAL A 265 -1.27 9.28 0.89
C VAL A 265 -1.23 7.96 1.67
N TRP A 266 -1.95 7.88 2.78
CA TRP A 266 -2.04 6.69 3.62
C TRP A 266 -3.50 6.33 3.87
N SER A 267 -3.92 5.12 3.50
CA SER A 267 -5.35 4.76 3.46
C SER A 267 -5.76 3.67 4.46
N ALA A 268 -4.88 3.26 5.37
CA ALA A 268 -5.14 2.27 6.41
C ALA A 268 -5.26 2.93 7.82
N PRO A 269 -6.48 3.28 8.29
CA PRO A 269 -6.66 3.94 9.58
C PRO A 269 -6.41 2.98 10.74
N ASN A 270 -6.00 3.50 11.89
CA ASN A 270 -5.57 2.73 13.05
C ASN A 270 -4.72 1.52 12.62
N TYR A 271 -3.66 1.78 11.86
CA TYR A 271 -2.87 0.77 11.17
C TYR A 271 -2.49 -0.40 12.10
N CYS A 272 -2.58 -1.63 11.57
CA CYS A 272 -2.40 -2.87 12.34
C CYS A 272 -3.37 -2.98 13.53
N TYR A 273 -4.49 -2.27 13.47
CA TYR A 273 -5.51 -2.16 14.52
C TYR A 273 -5.02 -1.53 15.83
N ARG A 274 -3.85 -0.88 15.83
CA ARG A 274 -3.19 -0.39 17.06
C ARG A 274 -2.45 0.95 16.96
N CYS A 275 -2.08 1.41 15.76
CA CYS A 275 -1.25 2.61 15.61
C CYS A 275 -1.99 3.93 15.91
N GLY A 276 -3.33 3.94 15.90
CA GLY A 276 -4.15 5.11 16.25
C GLY A 276 -4.11 6.27 15.25
N ASN A 277 -3.47 6.10 14.09
CA ASN A 277 -3.47 7.08 13.00
C ASN A 277 -4.84 7.18 12.31
N LYS A 278 -5.10 8.29 11.62
CA LYS A 278 -6.17 8.41 10.63
C LYS A 278 -5.70 7.89 9.26
N ALA A 279 -6.62 7.82 8.32
CA ALA A 279 -6.35 7.57 6.92
C ALA A 279 -6.94 8.68 6.05
N SER A 280 -6.50 8.75 4.80
CA SER A 280 -7.13 9.58 3.79
C SER A 280 -7.18 8.89 2.43
N ILE A 281 -8.10 9.36 1.59
CA ILE A 281 -8.02 9.22 0.14
C ILE A 281 -7.87 10.61 -0.46
N LEU A 282 -7.20 10.69 -1.60
CA LEU A 282 -6.95 11.94 -2.30
C LEU A 282 -7.85 12.00 -3.54
N GLU A 283 -8.90 12.83 -3.50
CA GLU A 283 -9.83 13.02 -4.60
C GLU A 283 -9.32 14.14 -5.52
N LEU A 284 -8.94 13.79 -6.75
CA LEU A 284 -8.49 14.72 -7.77
C LEU A 284 -9.57 14.97 -8.81
N TYR A 285 -9.93 16.23 -9.00
CA TYR A 285 -10.82 16.68 -10.09
C TYR A 285 -10.04 17.38 -11.21
N SER A 286 -8.88 17.93 -10.86
CA SER A 286 -7.84 18.42 -11.77
C SER A 286 -6.53 18.55 -10.99
N LYS A 287 -5.44 18.91 -11.66
CA LYS A 287 -4.14 19.19 -11.02
C LYS A 287 -4.19 20.19 -9.86
N ASP A 288 -5.03 21.22 -9.97
CA ASP A 288 -5.14 22.29 -8.97
C ASP A 288 -6.39 22.17 -8.08
N GLN A 289 -7.30 21.24 -8.40
CA GLN A 289 -8.52 20.99 -7.63
C GLN A 289 -8.49 19.57 -7.08
N PHE A 290 -8.01 19.45 -5.84
CA PHE A 290 -7.99 18.21 -5.09
C PHE A 290 -8.32 18.44 -3.63
N TYR A 291 -8.76 17.40 -2.93
CA TYR A 291 -8.86 17.41 -1.47
C TYR A 291 -8.59 16.03 -0.88
N PHE A 292 -8.12 16.03 0.38
CA PHE A 292 -7.97 14.82 1.17
C PHE A 292 -9.25 14.56 1.94
N ASN A 293 -9.87 13.41 1.71
CA ASN A 293 -10.98 12.94 2.50
C ASN A 293 -10.41 12.10 3.64
N VAL A 294 -10.33 12.69 4.84
CA VAL A 294 -9.69 12.07 6.03
C VAL A 294 -10.75 11.33 6.84
N PHE A 295 -10.45 10.08 7.21
CA PHE A 295 -11.37 9.19 7.92
C PHE A 295 -10.68 8.34 8.98
N GLU A 296 -11.48 7.75 9.85
CA GLU A 296 -11.06 6.83 10.91
C GLU A 296 -11.43 5.38 10.56
N GLU A 297 -11.00 4.44 11.39
CA GLU A 297 -11.27 3.01 11.21
C GLU A 297 -12.76 2.67 11.15
N ALA A 298 -13.09 1.70 10.30
CA ALA A 298 -14.43 1.18 10.10
C ALA A 298 -15.01 0.62 11.41
N PRO A 299 -16.34 0.70 11.61
CA PRO A 299 -17.00 0.16 12.80
C PRO A 299 -16.65 -1.30 13.09
N GLU A 300 -16.51 -2.14 12.06
CA GLU A 300 -16.13 -3.55 12.17
C GLU A 300 -14.74 -3.73 12.80
N ASN A 301 -13.79 -2.87 12.45
CA ASN A 301 -12.44 -2.91 13.01
C ASN A 301 -12.43 -2.46 14.49
N LYS A 302 -13.26 -1.49 14.86
CA LYS A 302 -13.47 -1.09 16.27
C LYS A 302 -13.98 -2.27 17.11
N LEU A 303 -14.97 -3.00 16.59
CA LEU A 303 -15.55 -4.17 17.25
C LEU A 303 -14.57 -5.35 17.35
N LEU A 304 -13.71 -5.56 16.35
CA LEU A 304 -12.67 -6.60 16.40
C LEU A 304 -11.72 -6.36 17.59
N LYS A 305 -11.32 -5.11 17.82
CA LYS A 305 -10.46 -4.73 18.94
C LYS A 305 -11.15 -4.93 20.30
N GLU A 306 -12.39 -4.48 20.44
CA GLU A 306 -13.19 -4.67 21.66
C GLU A 306 -13.38 -6.15 21.99
N ASN A 307 -13.69 -6.98 20.99
CA ASN A 307 -13.87 -8.41 21.18
C ASN A 307 -12.57 -9.11 21.57
N SER A 308 -11.43 -8.69 21.02
CA SER A 308 -10.10 -9.23 21.36
C SER A 308 -9.70 -8.90 22.80
N LEU A 309 -9.96 -7.66 23.25
CA LEU A 309 -9.73 -7.23 24.63
C LEU A 309 -10.65 -7.96 25.63
N ASN A 310 -11.89 -8.25 25.22
CA ASN A 310 -12.87 -8.94 26.05
C ASN A 310 -12.69 -10.47 26.08
N SER A 311 -12.08 -11.07 25.05
CA SER A 311 -11.81 -12.52 25.03
C SER A 311 -10.79 -12.98 26.06
N ASN A 312 -9.96 -12.06 26.58
CA ASN A 312 -9.08 -12.35 27.73
C ASN A 312 -9.86 -12.57 29.05
N TYR A 313 -11.19 -12.39 29.05
CA TYR A 313 -12.04 -12.48 30.24
C TYR A 313 -13.17 -13.52 30.18
N LEU A 314 -13.36 -14.25 29.07
CA LEU A 314 -14.50 -15.17 28.92
C LEU A 314 -14.13 -16.48 28.20
N GLU A 315 -14.12 -17.57 28.98
CA GLU A 315 -14.09 -18.95 28.47
C GLU A 315 -15.42 -19.33 27.77
N GLU A 316 -15.25 -20.11 26.69
CA GLU A 316 -16.19 -21.02 26.01
C GLU A 316 -17.64 -20.54 25.74
N ASN A 317 -17.93 -20.35 24.43
CA ASN A 317 -19.12 -20.80 23.69
C ASN A 317 -19.50 -19.78 22.62
N THR A 318 -19.00 -19.91 21.38
CA THR A 318 -19.69 -19.42 20.17
C THR A 318 -18.97 -19.86 18.90
N THR A 319 -19.72 -20.48 17.99
CA THR A 319 -19.30 -21.07 16.71
C THR A 319 -19.38 -20.04 15.56
N ASN A 320 -18.56 -18.98 15.58
CA ASN A 320 -18.49 -18.05 14.45
C ASN A 320 -17.28 -18.38 13.56
N PRO A 321 -17.44 -18.68 12.26
CA PRO A 321 -16.41 -19.38 11.49
C PRO A 321 -15.44 -18.49 10.70
N VAL A 322 -15.43 -17.16 10.86
CA VAL A 322 -14.75 -16.30 9.87
C VAL A 322 -13.31 -15.92 10.23
N VAL A 323 -12.92 -15.92 11.50
CA VAL A 323 -11.50 -15.83 11.90
C VAL A 323 -11.33 -16.66 13.16
N ASN A 324 -10.37 -17.59 13.16
CA ASN A 324 -10.09 -18.42 14.32
C ASN A 324 -9.80 -17.50 15.51
N ARG A 325 -10.60 -17.55 16.57
CA ARG A 325 -10.48 -16.66 17.74
C ARG A 325 -9.08 -16.75 18.37
N LYS A 326 -8.43 -17.90 18.23
CA LYS A 326 -7.02 -18.11 18.58
C LYS A 326 -6.05 -17.31 17.71
N LEU A 327 -6.29 -17.24 16.39
CA LEU A 327 -5.47 -16.44 15.46
C LEU A 327 -5.55 -14.94 15.77
N ILE A 328 -6.73 -14.46 16.15
CA ILE A 328 -6.94 -13.08 16.62
C ILE A 328 -6.14 -12.84 17.91
N ALA A 329 -6.29 -13.72 18.90
CA ALA A 329 -5.55 -13.61 20.16
C ALA A 329 -4.03 -13.64 19.92
N ASP A 330 -3.52 -14.63 19.17
CA ASP A 330 -2.09 -14.75 18.83
C ASP A 330 -1.58 -13.48 18.08
N TYR A 331 -2.38 -12.90 17.17
CA TYR A 331 -2.03 -11.67 16.45
C TYR A 331 -1.93 -10.44 17.37
N PHE A 332 -2.75 -10.39 18.43
CA PHE A 332 -2.76 -9.29 19.41
C PHE A 332 -1.91 -9.55 20.67
N GLU A 333 -1.41 -10.78 20.88
CA GLU A 333 -0.57 -11.20 22.03
C GLU A 333 0.94 -11.13 21.76
N ASP A 334 1.37 -11.04 20.49
CA ASP A 334 2.79 -11.04 20.07
C ASP A 334 3.60 -9.82 20.59
N ASP A 335 3.00 -8.97 21.41
CA ASP A 335 3.59 -7.77 22.05
C ASP A 335 4.39 -8.06 23.33
N SER A 336 4.64 -9.33 23.70
CA SER A 336 5.46 -9.66 24.89
C SER A 336 6.82 -10.32 24.62
N ALA A 337 7.15 -10.64 23.35
CA ALA A 337 8.35 -11.40 23.03
C ALA A 337 9.26 -10.73 21.98
N SER A 338 9.98 -9.68 22.38
CA SER A 338 11.37 -9.42 21.91
C SER A 338 11.97 -8.18 22.59
N THR A 339 12.09 -8.22 23.92
CA THR A 339 13.02 -7.34 24.65
C THR A 339 14.41 -7.97 24.82
N ASP A 340 14.64 -9.15 24.25
CA ASP A 340 15.98 -9.72 24.19
C ASP A 340 16.67 -9.20 22.93
N GLY A 341 17.75 -8.43 23.12
CA GLY A 341 18.48 -7.65 22.10
C GLY A 341 19.21 -8.47 21.03
N SER A 342 18.53 -9.44 20.44
CA SER A 342 19.00 -10.37 19.41
C SER A 342 18.23 -10.25 18.08
N ALA A 343 17.26 -9.34 17.98
CA ALA A 343 16.60 -9.05 16.71
C ALA A 343 17.58 -8.32 15.76
N ASP A 344 17.62 -8.79 14.51
CA ASP A 344 18.40 -8.19 13.43
C ASP A 344 18.00 -6.70 13.26
N PRO A 345 18.95 -5.73 13.29
CA PRO A 345 18.63 -4.30 13.23
C PRO A 345 17.76 -3.90 12.03
N GLU A 346 17.85 -4.63 10.92
CA GLU A 346 17.03 -4.42 9.72
C GLU A 346 15.54 -4.74 9.98
N MET A 347 15.22 -5.76 10.79
CA MET A 347 13.83 -6.17 11.06
C MET A 347 13.08 -5.16 11.95
N TYR A 348 13.79 -4.38 12.76
CA TYR A 348 13.18 -3.39 13.66
C TYR A 348 12.58 -2.20 12.91
N MET A 349 13.19 -1.76 11.81
CA MET A 349 12.75 -0.62 10.98
C MET A 349 11.44 -0.88 10.22
N PHE A 350 11.13 -2.15 9.97
CA PHE A 350 9.87 -2.58 9.35
C PHE A 350 8.78 -2.92 10.36
N SER A 351 9.05 -2.77 11.67
CA SER A 351 8.05 -3.02 12.70
C SER A 351 6.99 -1.92 12.73
N ASP A 352 5.75 -2.27 13.06
CA ASP A 352 4.66 -1.28 13.20
C ASP A 352 4.99 -0.23 14.27
N VAL A 353 5.73 -0.65 15.31
CA VAL A 353 6.19 0.22 16.39
C VAL A 353 7.14 1.28 15.84
N TYR A 354 8.07 0.90 14.96
CA TYR A 354 8.96 1.86 14.31
C TYR A 354 8.17 2.79 13.38
N GLN A 355 7.29 2.25 12.53
CA GLN A 355 6.48 3.05 11.63
C GLN A 355 5.63 4.09 12.40
N ALA A 356 4.96 3.69 13.48
CA ALA A 356 4.17 4.57 14.34
C ALA A 356 5.00 5.65 15.04
N ARG A 357 6.19 5.30 15.55
CA ARG A 357 7.11 6.26 16.17
C ARG A 357 7.65 7.26 15.16
N SER A 358 8.06 6.77 13.98
CA SER A 358 8.54 7.62 12.88
C SER A 358 7.46 8.58 12.41
N ALA A 359 6.22 8.10 12.23
CA ALA A 359 5.08 8.92 11.86
C ALA A 359 4.75 10.01 12.89
N SER A 360 4.91 9.71 14.19
CA SER A 360 4.66 10.67 15.27
C SER A 360 5.67 11.82 15.34
N ASN A 361 6.84 11.66 14.71
CA ASN A 361 7.86 12.71 14.64
C ASN A 361 7.67 13.64 13.42
N ARG A 362 6.82 13.27 12.46
CA ARG A 362 6.52 14.08 11.28
C ARG A 362 5.40 15.08 11.59
N HIS A 363 5.59 16.34 11.18
CA HIS A 363 4.59 17.39 11.33
C HIS A 363 3.85 17.61 10.01
N VAL A 364 2.52 17.72 10.08
CA VAL A 364 1.68 18.02 8.91
C VAL A 364 1.60 19.54 8.78
N ASP A 365 2.20 20.08 7.73
CA ASP A 365 2.05 21.49 7.37
C ASP A 365 0.68 21.69 6.72
N TYR A 366 -0.25 22.29 7.47
CA TYR A 366 -1.54 22.73 6.94
C TYR A 366 -1.33 24.01 6.13
N PHE A 367 -1.34 23.91 4.80
CA PHE A 367 -1.45 25.10 3.96
C PHE A 367 -2.91 25.59 3.99
N LEU A 368 -3.14 26.73 4.65
CA LEU A 368 -4.38 27.50 4.55
C LEU A 368 -4.50 28.24 3.22
#